data_AF-A0A7Y4Y8R8-F1
#
_entry.id   AF-A0A7Y4Y8R8-F1
#
_cell.length_a   1.000
_cell.length_b   1.000
_cell.length_c   1.000
_cell.angle_alpha   90.00
_cell.angle_beta   90.00
_cell.angle_gamma   90.00
#
_symmetry.space_group_name_H-M   'P 1'
#
loop_
_entity.id
_entity.type
_entity.pdbx_description
1 polymer ?
#
loop_
_entity_poly.entity_id
_entity_poly.type
_entity_poly.pdbx_seq_one_letter_code
_entity_poly.pdbx_strand_id
1 'polypeptide(L)'
;MNSLFGNSGGFNSIIAEHLKKQPRLEIYEDSKDPKAKIRWRIWMSSDIVAASSQGYATEAAAKENIKKIRDHINELEKLGKL
;
A
#
# COMPACT_ATOMS: atom_id res chain seq x y z
N MET A 1 41.41 5.40 27.87
CA MET A 1 40.83 6.06 26.69
C MET A 1 39.39 5.60 26.56
N ASN A 2 38.44 6.43 26.97
CA ASN A 2 37.01 6.12 26.92
C ASN A 2 36.47 6.51 25.53
N SER A 3 36.05 5.53 24.74
CA SER A 3 35.26 5.77 23.54
C SER A 3 33.79 5.48 23.89
N LEU A 4 33.11 6.55 24.29
CA LEU A 4 31.67 6.63 24.47
C LEU A 4 31.06 6.99 23.10
N PHE A 5 30.78 5.99 22.26
CA PHE A 5 29.85 6.20 21.14
C PHE A 5 28.61 5.35 21.39
N GLY A 6 27.56 6.08 21.77
CA GLY A 6 26.29 5.58 22.25
C GLY A 6 25.51 4.83 21.17
N ASN A 7 24.92 3.75 21.66
CA ASN A 7 23.78 3.02 21.15
C ASN A 7 22.71 3.91 20.49
N SER A 8 22.64 3.93 19.15
CA SER A 8 21.57 4.58 18.36
C SER A 8 20.52 3.59 17.82
N GLY A 9 20.41 2.39 18.42
CA GLY A 9 19.55 1.29 17.93
C GLY A 9 18.06 1.40 18.28
N GLY A 10 17.65 2.34 19.15
CA GLY A 10 16.28 2.41 19.67
C GLY A 10 15.27 3.13 18.76
N PHE A 11 15.67 4.20 18.06
CA PHE A 11 14.73 4.98 17.25
C PHE A 11 14.46 4.35 15.88
N ASN A 12 15.48 3.76 15.25
CA ASN A 12 15.32 3.10 13.95
C ASN A 12 14.49 1.82 14.03
N SER A 13 14.55 1.08 15.14
CA SER A 13 13.79 -0.17 15.30
C SER A 13 12.29 0.07 15.46
N ILE A 14 11.89 1.08 16.23
CA ILE A 14 10.47 1.44 16.42
C ILE A 14 9.87 1.98 15.12
N ILE A 15 10.61 2.82 14.38
CA ILE A 15 10.17 3.33 13.07
C ILE A 15 10.07 2.19 12.05
N ALA A 16 11.05 1.28 11.99
CA ALA A 16 11.02 0.15 11.06
C ALA A 16 9.85 -0.81 11.33
N GLU A 17 9.54 -1.09 12.59
CA GLU A 17 8.39 -1.93 12.94
C GLU A 17 7.05 -1.22 12.68
N HIS A 18 6.98 0.09 12.92
CA HIS A 18 5.79 0.87 12.61
C HIS A 18 5.54 0.93 11.09
N LEU A 19 6.58 1.14 10.29
CA LEU A 19 6.49 1.14 8.82
C LEU A 19 6.06 -0.21 8.25
N LYS A 20 6.46 -1.33 8.88
CA LYS A 20 5.92 -2.64 8.52
C LYS A 20 4.39 -2.64 8.63
N LYS A 21 3.82 -2.07 9.69
CA LYS A 21 2.37 -2.11 9.91
C LYS A 21 1.59 -1.13 9.02
N GLN A 22 2.24 -0.25 8.26
CA GLN A 22 1.55 0.72 7.43
C GLN A 22 1.17 0.17 6.04
N PRO A 23 -0.06 0.44 5.56
CA PRO A 23 -0.45 0.07 4.21
C PRO A 23 0.25 0.98 3.19
N ARG A 24 0.84 0.39 2.15
CA ARG A 24 1.46 1.11 1.03
C ARG A 24 0.69 0.81 -0.25
N LEU A 25 0.15 1.87 -0.87
CA LEU A 25 -0.45 1.79 -2.20
C LEU A 25 0.63 1.97 -3.27
N GLU A 26 0.66 1.05 -4.23
CA GLU A 26 1.54 1.14 -5.39
C GLU A 26 0.71 1.01 -6.68
N ILE A 27 0.90 1.97 -7.59
CA ILE A 27 0.32 1.96 -8.93
C ILE A 27 1.48 1.81 -9.91
N TYR A 28 1.39 0.84 -10.81
CA TYR A 28 2.44 0.53 -11.76
C TYR A 28 1.84 0.18 -13.12
N GLU A 29 2.61 0.41 -14.17
CA GLU A 29 2.30 -0.05 -15.51
C GLU A 29 2.89 -1.46 -15.71
N ASP A 30 2.05 -2.41 -16.12
CA ASP A 30 2.51 -3.76 -16.43
C ASP A 30 3.23 -3.77 -17.77
N SER A 31 4.56 -3.66 -17.73
CA SER A 31 5.42 -3.61 -18.92
C SER A 31 5.40 -4.90 -19.74
N LYS A 32 4.79 -5.98 -19.23
CA LYS A 32 4.63 -7.25 -19.96
C LYS A 32 3.36 -7.31 -20.80
N ASP A 33 2.40 -6.40 -20.61
CA ASP A 33 1.16 -6.38 -21.37
C ASP A 33 1.25 -5.26 -22.44
N PRO A 34 1.22 -5.59 -23.75
CA PRO A 34 1.31 -4.59 -24.84
C PRO A 34 0.13 -3.61 -24.87
N LYS A 35 -0.88 -3.78 -24.00
CA LYS A 35 -2.02 -2.86 -23.84
C LYS A 35 -1.94 -1.98 -22.59
N ALA A 36 -0.74 -1.74 -22.03
CA ALA A 36 -0.48 -0.77 -20.96
C ALA A 36 -1.58 -0.76 -19.89
N LYS A 37 -1.78 -1.92 -19.25
CA LYS A 37 -2.77 -2.07 -18.18
C LYS A 37 -2.17 -1.50 -16.91
N ILE A 38 -2.53 -0.27 -16.57
CA ILE A 38 -2.21 0.29 -15.26
C ILE A 38 -2.84 -0.60 -14.20
N ARG A 39 -2.06 -1.04 -13.21
CA ARG A 39 -2.51 -1.88 -12.10
C ARG A 39 -2.14 -1.23 -10.78
N TRP A 40 -2.94 -1.54 -9.77
CA TRP A 40 -2.66 -1.14 -8.41
C TRP A 40 -2.57 -2.36 -7.50
N ARG A 41 -1.77 -2.24 -6.44
CA ARG A 41 -1.64 -3.21 -5.35
C ARG A 41 -1.43 -2.48 -4.03
N ILE A 42 -1.95 -3.07 -2.96
CA ILE A 42 -1.77 -2.60 -1.60
C ILE A 42 -0.92 -3.63 -0.87
N TRP A 43 0.15 -3.13 -0.28
CA TRP A 43 1.06 -3.90 0.54
C TRP A 43 0.77 -3.62 2.01
N MET A 44 0.87 -4.66 2.83
CA MET A 44 0.95 -4.56 4.27
C MET A 44 2.26 -5.23 4.68
N SER A 45 3.21 -4.46 5.22
CA SER A 45 4.59 -4.93 5.41
C SER A 45 5.20 -5.45 4.11
N SER A 46 5.48 -6.75 4.05
CA SER A 46 6.07 -7.47 2.93
C SER A 46 5.03 -8.16 2.03
N ASP A 47 3.76 -8.17 2.42
CA ASP A 47 2.75 -9.01 1.80
C ASP A 47 1.73 -8.18 1.03
N ILE A 48 1.30 -8.68 -0.13
CA ILE A 48 0.24 -8.05 -0.92
C ILE A 48 -1.10 -8.50 -0.33
N VAL A 49 -1.87 -7.54 0.18
CA VAL A 49 -3.18 -7.80 0.80
C VAL A 49 -4.35 -7.52 -0.15
N ALA A 50 -4.14 -6.66 -1.16
CA ALA A 50 -5.12 -6.41 -2.21
C ALA A 50 -4.43 -6.05 -3.52
N ALA A 51 -4.97 -6.49 -4.64
CA ALA A 51 -4.48 -6.15 -5.96
C ALA A 51 -5.62 -6.08 -6.97
N SER A 52 -5.48 -5.24 -7.99
CA SER A 52 -6.41 -5.24 -9.12
C SER A 52 -6.09 -6.36 -10.10
N SER A 53 -7.06 -7.25 -10.30
CA SER A 53 -7.04 -8.23 -11.41
C SER A 53 -7.43 -7.61 -12.75
N GLN A 54 -8.12 -6.46 -12.73
CA GLN A 54 -8.55 -5.74 -13.92
C GLN A 54 -7.52 -4.66 -14.25
N GLY A 55 -6.92 -4.73 -15.42
CA GLY A 55 -6.01 -3.69 -15.90
C GLY A 55 -6.79 -2.45 -16.35
N TYR A 56 -6.36 -1.28 -15.92
CA TYR A 56 -6.97 -0.01 -16.28
C TYR A 56 -6.28 0.64 -17.47
N ALA A 57 -7.06 1.37 -18.28
CA ALA A 57 -6.54 2.12 -19.42
C ALA A 57 -5.77 3.39 -19.01
N THR A 58 -6.02 3.92 -17.80
CA THR A 58 -5.37 5.13 -17.29
C THR A 58 -5.10 5.05 -15.80
N GLU A 59 -4.11 5.79 -15.31
CA GLU A 59 -3.80 5.91 -13.88
C GLU A 59 -4.95 6.55 -13.10
N ALA A 60 -5.65 7.52 -13.72
CA ALA A 60 -6.82 8.16 -13.13
C ALA A 60 -7.93 7.14 -12.86
N ALA A 61 -8.21 6.22 -13.80
CA ALA A 61 -9.21 5.18 -13.62
C ALA A 61 -8.82 4.20 -12.50
N ALA A 62 -7.54 3.86 -12.38
CA ALA A 62 -7.03 3.04 -11.28
C ALA A 62 -7.22 3.72 -9.91
N LYS A 63 -6.90 5.03 -9.81
CA LYS A 63 -7.11 5.83 -8.59
C LYS A 63 -8.59 5.96 -8.23
N GLU A 64 -9.45 6.19 -9.22
CA GLU A 64 -10.89 6.29 -9.02
C GLU A 64 -11.47 4.97 -8.48
N ASN A 65 -11.01 3.82 -8.99
CA ASN A 65 -11.44 2.52 -8.49
C ASN A 65 -11.07 2.34 -7.01
N ILE A 66 -9.84 2.66 -6.60
CA ILE A 66 -9.43 2.59 -5.19
C ILE A 66 -10.28 3.51 -4.33
N LYS A 67 -10.59 4.72 -4.82
CA LYS A 67 -11.47 5.66 -4.12
C LYS A 67 -12.85 5.04 -3.87
N LYS A 68 -13.46 4.42 -4.90
CA LYS A 68 -14.74 3.72 -4.77
C LYS A 68 -14.68 2.56 -3.78
N ILE A 69 -13.59 1.78 -3.78
CA ILE A 69 -13.41 0.68 -2.81
C ILE A 69 -13.42 1.22 -1.38
N ARG A 70 -12.63 2.27 -1.09
CA ARG A 70 -12.62 2.93 0.21
C ARG A 70 -14.02 3.45 0.59
N ASP A 71 -14.70 4.10 -0.34
CA ASP A 71 -16.02 4.69 -0.06
C ASP A 71 -17.05 3.59 0.27
N HIS A 72 -17.02 2.46 -0.45
CA HIS A 72 -17.83 1.28 -0.13
C HIS A 72 -17.44 0.64 1.21
N ILE A 73 -16.16 0.53 1.53
CA ILE A 73 -15.73 -0.02 2.83
C ILE A 73 -16.28 0.85 3.96
N ASN A 74 -16.16 2.17 3.85
CA ASN A 74 -16.73 3.09 4.83
C ASN A 74 -18.26 2.94 4.96
N GLU A 75 -18.94 2.67 3.85
CA GLU A 75 -20.39 2.41 3.87
C GLU A 75 -20.72 1.07 4.54
N LEU A 76 -19.96 0.01 4.26
CA LEU A 76 -20.12 -1.29 4.90
C LEU A 76 -19.88 -1.21 6.42
N GLU A 77 -18.85 -0.46 6.85
CA GLU A 77 -18.59 -0.19 8.27
C GLU A 77 -19.78 0.53 8.93
N LYS A 78 -20.30 1.59 8.29
CA LYS A 78 -21.50 2.31 8.79
C LYS A 78 -22.72 1.42 8.91
N LEU A 79 -22.86 0.44 8.02
CA LEU A 79 -23.95 -0.52 8.02
C LEU A 79 -23.71 -1.71 8.97
N GLY A 80 -22.56 -1.79 9.65
CA GLY A 80 -22.20 -2.92 10.51
C GLY A 80 -22.05 -4.24 9.76
N LYS A 81 -21.66 -4.17 8.48
CA LYS A 81 -21.47 -5.33 7.59
C LYS A 81 -20.01 -5.74 7.44
N LEU A 82 -19.12 -5.12 8.22
CA LEU A 82 -17.69 -5.38 8.29
C LEU A 82 -17.29 -5.70 9.73
#